data_AF-A0A916E738-F1
#
_entry.id   AF-A0A916E738-F1
#
_cell.length_a   1.000
_cell.length_b   1.000
_cell.length_c   1.000
_cell.angle_alpha   90.00
_cell.angle_beta   90.00
_cell.angle_gamma   90.00
#
_symmetry.space_group_name_H-M   'P 1'
#
loop_
_entity.id
_entity.type
_entity.pdbx_description
1 polymer ?
#
loop_
_entity_poly.entity_id
_entity_poly.type
_entity_poly.pdbx_seq_one_letter_code
_entity_poly.pdbx_strand_id
1 'polypeptide(L)' 'MNVDLGQLTLGGFKASLVLIDTFFGFELPQTLPPYIQEIGPILSEEYPPLTPELSDFINGHERILYVSFGAL' A
#
# COMPACT_ATOMS: atom_id res chain seq x y z
N MET A 1 -7.45 -2.92 7.82
CA MET A 1 -8.69 -3.34 7.16
C MET A 1 -9.11 -4.71 7.72
N ASN A 2 -10.11 -4.75 8.61
CA ASN A 2 -10.77 -6.02 8.92
C ASN A 2 -11.45 -6.46 7.62
N VAL A 3 -10.99 -7.55 7.02
CA VAL A 3 -11.50 -8.02 5.74
C VAL A 3 -12.82 -8.69 6.04
N ASP A 4 -13.89 -7.89 6.08
CA ASP A 4 -15.23 -8.43 6.16
C ASP A 4 -15.50 -9.24 4.89
N LEU A 5 -15.62 -10.55 5.03
CA LEU A 5 -15.98 -11.45 3.93
C LEU A 5 -17.28 -10.99 3.25
N GLY A 6 -18.19 -10.32 3.97
CA GLY A 6 -19.41 -9.71 3.44
C GLY A 6 -19.18 -8.43 2.62
N GLN A 7 -18.04 -7.75 2.78
CA GLN A 7 -17.66 -6.61 1.93
C GLN A 7 -16.85 -7.02 0.70
N LEU A 8 -16.16 -8.17 0.75
CA LEU A 8 -15.51 -8.77 -0.42
C LEU A 8 -16.49 -9.33 -1.45
N THR A 9 -17.76 -9.52 -1.09
CA THR A 9 -18.83 -9.56 -2.09
C THR A 9 -19.05 -8.15 -2.63
N LEU A 10 -18.08 -7.66 -3.40
CA LEU A 10 -18.20 -6.46 -4.22
C LEU A 10 -19.37 -6.66 -5.19
N GLY A 11 -20.58 -6.28 -4.79
CA GLY A 11 -21.76 -6.20 -5.66
C GLY A 11 -21.96 -7.37 -6.65
N GLY A 12 -21.90 -8.62 -6.18
CA GLY A 12 -22.18 -9.79 -7.03
C GLY A 12 -21.02 -10.31 -7.88
N PHE A 13 -19.79 -9.83 -7.69
CA PHE A 13 -18.61 -10.40 -8.36
C PHE A 13 -18.14 -11.71 -7.69
N LYS A 14 -18.00 -12.77 -8.49
CA LYS A 14 -17.45 -14.06 -8.06
C LYS A 14 -16.00 -14.16 -8.56
N ALA A 15 -15.04 -13.78 -7.72
CA ALA A 15 -13.62 -13.88 -8.04
C ALA A 15 -13.05 -15.25 -7.63
N SER A 16 -12.25 -15.87 -8.49
CA SER A 16 -11.55 -17.13 -8.19
C SER A 16 -10.26 -16.94 -7.39
N LEU A 17 -9.70 -15.73 -7.41
CA LEU A 17 -8.49 -15.33 -6.71
C LEU A 17 -8.58 -13.82 -6.43
N VAL A 18 -8.24 -13.41 -5.21
CA VAL A 18 -8.14 -12.02 -4.79
C VAL A 18 -6.71 -11.80 -4.29
N LEU A 19 -6.02 -10.86 -4.92
CA LEU A 19 -4.68 -10.44 -4.52
C LEU A 19 -4.80 -9.11 -3.80
N ILE A 20 -4.27 -9.05 -2.58
CA ILE A 20 -4.35 -7.86 -1.73
C ILE A 20 -2.93 -7.31 -1.58
N ASP A 21 -2.76 -6.02 -1.90
CA ASP A 21 -1.52 -5.30 -1.66
C ASP A 21 -1.39 -4.93 -0.17
N THR A 22 -1.07 -5.94 0.62
CA THR A 22 -0.77 -5.87 2.06
C THR A 22 0.18 -7.01 2.41
N PHE A 23 0.69 -7.04 3.63
CA PHE A 23 1.57 -8.11 4.13
C PHE A 23 1.35 -8.39 5.62
N PHE A 24 1.75 -9.58 6.05
CA PHE A 24 1.66 -10.01 7.44
C PHE A 24 2.38 -9.06 8.40
N GLY A 25 1.66 -8.61 9.43
CA GLY A 25 2.18 -7.69 10.44
C GLY A 25 1.93 -6.20 10.14
N PHE A 26 1.45 -5.88 8.94
CA PHE A 26 0.89 -4.55 8.66
C PHE A 26 -0.55 -4.42 9.18
N GLU A 27 -1.34 -5.47 8.96
CA GLU A 27 -2.74 -5.55 9.35
C GLU A 27 -2.96 -6.42 10.57
N LEU A 28 -4.12 -6.25 11.21
CA LEU A 28 -4.53 -7.14 12.30
C LEU A 28 -4.65 -8.59 11.79
N PRO A 29 -4.10 -9.58 12.51
CA PRO A 29 -4.21 -10.98 12.11
C PRO A 29 -5.65 -11.44 12.02
N GLN A 30 -6.00 -12.09 10.90
CA GLN A 30 -7.33 -12.63 10.66
C GLN A 30 -7.25 -13.91 9.83
N THR A 31 -8.31 -14.71 9.90
CA THR A 31 -8.42 -15.91 9.05
C THR A 31 -8.84 -15.49 7.66
N LEU A 32 -8.02 -15.79 6.65
CA LEU A 32 -8.32 -15.53 5.25
C LEU A 32 -8.76 -16.82 4.53
N PRO A 33 -9.76 -16.75 3.63
CA PRO A 33 -10.08 -17.85 2.73
C PRO A 33 -8.90 -18.20 1.80
N PRO A 34 -8.80 -19.43 1.30
CA PRO A 34 -7.67 -19.89 0.49
C PRO A 34 -7.54 -19.21 -0.88
N TYR A 35 -8.59 -18.52 -1.34
CA TYR A 35 -8.58 -17.76 -2.59
C TYR A 35 -8.13 -16.31 -2.39
N ILE A 36 -7.71 -15.92 -1.18
CA ILE A 36 -7.18 -14.59 -0.87
C ILE A 36 -5.71 -14.72 -0.55
N GLN A 37 -4.89 -13.94 -1.25
CA GLN A 37 -3.45 -13.91 -1.05
C GLN A 37 -2.97 -12.47 -0.87
N GLU A 38 -2.27 -12.24 0.23
CA GLU A 38 -1.52 -11.01 0.48
C GLU A 38 -0.21 -11.06 -0.34
N ILE A 39 0.04 -10.03 -1.17
CA ILE A 39 1.19 -9.97 -2.08
C ILE A 39 1.96 -8.63 -1.99
N GLY A 40 1.65 -7.82 -0.99
CA GLY A 40 2.27 -6.51 -0.82
C GLY A 40 3.65 -6.57 -0.15
N PRO A 41 4.34 -5.42 -0.08
CA PRO A 41 3.96 -4.15 -0.70
C PRO A 41 4.28 -4.12 -2.21
N ILE A 42 3.31 -3.77 -3.05
CA ILE A 42 3.50 -3.55 -4.48
C ILE A 42 3.92 -2.09 -4.68
N LEU A 43 5.21 -1.88 -4.86
CA LEU A 43 5.80 -0.57 -5.08
C LEU A 43 6.61 -0.56 -6.37
N SER A 44 6.82 0.63 -6.94
CA SER A 44 7.71 0.79 -8.09
C SER A 44 9.14 0.41 -7.71
N GLU A 45 9.83 -0.32 -8.58
CA GLU A 45 11.24 -0.66 -8.40
C GLU A 45 12.14 0.59 -8.45
N GLU A 46 11.76 1.57 -9.25
CA GLU A 46 12.48 2.82 -9.44
C GLU A 46 11.55 4.02 -9.29
N TYR A 47 12.08 5.10 -8.72
CA TYR A 47 11.42 6.39 -8.61
C TYR A 47 12.24 7.46 -9.33
N PRO A 48 11.59 8.46 -9.97
CA PRO A 48 12.31 9.60 -10.53
C PRO A 48 13.16 10.29 -9.45
N PRO A 49 14.35 10.79 -9.81
CA PRO A 49 15.18 11.53 -8.87
C PRO A 49 14.48 12.82 -8.45
N LEU A 50 14.81 13.30 -7.25
CA LEU A 50 14.36 14.60 -6.77
C LEU A 50 14.96 15.72 -7.64
N THR A 51 14.28 16.87 -7.68
CA THR A 51 14.88 18.07 -8.25
C THR A 51 16.16 18.44 -7.47
N PRO A 52 17.19 19.02 -8.12
CA PRO A 52 18.43 19.38 -7.42
C PRO A 52 18.19 20.24 -6.18
N GLU A 53 17.32 21.24 -6.28
CA GLU A 53 16.95 22.12 -5.17
C GLU A 53 16.35 21.35 -3.98
N LEU A 54 15.44 20.40 -4.23
CA LEU A 54 14.81 19.61 -3.17
C LEU A 54 15.79 18.60 -2.56
N SER A 55 16.66 18.02 -3.39
CA SER A 55 17.74 17.14 -2.92
C SER A 55 18.71 17.89 -2.01
N ASP A 56 19.13 19.09 -2.39
CA ASP A 56 20.01 19.95 -1.60
C ASP A 56 19.34 20.34 -0.28
N PHE A 57 18.05 20.72 -0.33
CA PHE A 57 17.27 21.01 0.86
C PHE A 57 17.20 19.80 1.80
N ILE A 58 16.88 18.60 1.29
CA ILE A 58 16.74 17.42 2.13
C ILE A 58 18.07 17.00 2.76
N ASN A 59 19.14 17.01 1.98
CA ASN A 59 20.46 16.60 2.48
C ASN A 59 21.09 17.64 3.44
N GLY A 60 20.62 18.90 3.42
CA GLY A 60 21.10 19.97 4.30
C GLY A 60 20.47 20.01 5.70
N HIS A 61 19.43 19.20 5.98
CA HIS A 61 18.68 19.28 7.23
C HIS A 61 18.59 17.92 7.95
N GLU A 62 18.87 17.89 9.25
CA GLU A 62 18.74 16.68 10.07
C GLU A 62 17.28 16.25 10.32
N ARG A 63 16.33 17.19 10.23
CA ARG A 63 14.92 16.97 10.58
C ARG A 63 14.03 17.66 9.57
N ILE A 64 13.14 16.90 8.96
CA ILE A 64 12.26 17.34 7.87
C ILE A 64 10.87 16.75 8.11
N LEU A 65 9.83 17.54 7.82
CA LEU A 65 8.45 17.09 7.78
C LEU A 65 7.98 17.09 6.32
N TYR A 66 7.70 15.91 5.77
CA TYR A 66 7.06 15.78 4.47
C TYR A 66 5.54 15.86 4.63
N VAL A 67 4.90 16.79 3.91
CA VAL A 67 3.44 16.96 3.90
C VAL A 67 2.96 16.82 2.46
N SER A 68 2.09 15.83 2.20
CA SER A 68 1.46 15.59 0.91
C SER A 68 0.08 14.98 1.11
N PHE A 69 -0.86 15.33 0.24
CA PHE A 69 -2.22 14.78 0.20
C PHE A 69 -2.41 13.74 -0.91
N GLY A 70 -1.33 13.34 -1.58
CA GLY A 70 -1.39 12.48 -2.76
C GLY A 70 -1.84 13.22 -4.03
N ALA A 71 -1.90 12.48 -5.13
CA ALA A 71 -2.51 12.92 -6.38
C ALA A 71 -3.86 12.21 -6.55
N LEU A 72 -4.78 12.85 -7.29
CA LEU A 72 -6.08 12.28 -7.69
C LEU A 72 -5.90 11.20 -8.76
#